data_AF-A0A6V7J9J0-F1
#
_entry.id   AF-A0A6V7J9J0-F1
#
_cell.length_a   1.000
_cell.length_b   1.000
_cell.length_c   1.000
_cell.angle_alpha   90.00
_cell.angle_beta   90.00
_cell.angle_gamma   90.00
#
_symmetry.space_group_name_H-M   'P 1'
#
loop_
_entity.id
_entity.type
_entity.pdbx_description
1 polymer ?
#
loop_
_entity_poly.entity_id
_entity_poly.type
_entity_poly.pdbx_seq_one_letter_code
_entity_poly.pdbx_strand_id
1 'polypeptide(L)' 'KEPNEFHVRVGSKYYHKEGTIHEVEKVLIHPNYVEMQWDYDVGVIK' A
#
# COMPACT_ATOMS: atom_id res chain seq x y z
N LYS A 1 -4.44 6.14 8.26
CA LYS A 1 -3.55 5.07 8.79
C LYS A 1 -2.14 5.59 8.77
N GLU A 2 -1.35 5.29 9.79
CA GLU A 2 0.02 5.79 9.87
C GLU A 2 0.91 5.04 8.86
N PRO A 3 1.76 5.74 8.07
CA PRO A 3 2.57 5.10 7.03
C PRO A 3 3.56 4.05 7.54
N ASN A 4 4.06 4.22 8.77
CA ASN A 4 5.05 3.37 9.43
C ASN A 4 4.56 1.96 9.79
N GLU A 5 3.28 1.66 9.57
CA GLU A 5 2.72 0.30 9.75
C GLU A 5 2.88 -0.57 8.49
N PHE A 6 3.32 0.01 7.37
CA PHE A 6 3.35 -0.66 6.07
C PHE A 6 4.75 -0.75 5.47
N HIS A 7 4.99 -1.84 4.74
CA HIS A 7 6.15 -2.02 3.88
C HIS A 7 5.73 -2.70 2.58
N VAL A 8 6.50 -2.49 1.51
CA VAL A 8 6.30 -3.13 0.22
C VAL A 8 7.48 -4.06 -0.07
N ARG A 9 7.20 -5.34 -0.30
CA ARG A 9 8.20 -6.32 -0.77
C ARG A 9 8.08 -6.50 -2.28
N VAL A 10 9.18 -6.30 -3.00
CA VAL A 10 9.26 -6.51 -4.46
C VAL A 10 10.37 -7.48 -4.84
N GLY A 11 10.31 -7.99 -6.07
CA GLY A 11 11.36 -8.86 -6.62
C GLY A 11 11.40 -10.26 -6.02
N SER A 12 10.30 -10.72 -5.40
CA SER A 12 10.17 -12.09 -4.87
C SER A 12 8.86 -12.72 -5.33
N LYS A 13 8.90 -14.04 -5.55
CA LYS A 13 7.71 -14.88 -5.74
C LYS A 13 7.16 -15.45 -4.43
N TYR A 14 7.92 -15.29 -3.34
CA TYR A 14 7.54 -15.80 -2.03
C TYR A 14 7.06 -14.64 -1.15
N TYR A 15 5.90 -14.84 -0.51
CA TYR A 15 5.30 -13.84 0.36
C TYR A 15 6.23 -13.34 1.48
N HIS A 16 6.98 -14.24 2.12
CA HIS A 16 7.69 -13.96 3.38
C HIS A 16 9.22 -14.04 3.29
N LYS A 17 9.80 -14.26 2.11
CA LYS A 17 11.26 -14.40 1.97
C LYS A 17 11.77 -13.85 0.64
N GLU A 18 13.06 -13.57 0.61
CA GLU A 18 13.78 -13.00 -0.55
C GLU A 18 13.23 -11.62 -0.98
N GLY A 19 13.79 -11.05 -2.05
CA GLY A 19 13.40 -9.73 -2.56
C GLY A 19 13.91 -8.55 -1.72
N THR A 20 13.40 -7.37 -2.04
CA THR A 20 13.75 -6.10 -1.38
C THR A 20 12.54 -5.54 -0.66
N ILE A 21 12.73 -5.08 0.58
CA ILE A 21 11.70 -4.41 1.38
C ILE A 21 11.93 -2.91 1.28
N HIS A 22 10.87 -2.17 0.98
CA HIS A 22 10.81 -0.72 0.99
C HIS A 22 9.84 -0.25 2.08
N GLU A 23 10.29 0.66 2.94
CA GLU A 23 9.45 1.33 3.94
C GLU A 23 8.49 2.30 3.25
N VAL A 24 7.27 2.44 3.79
CA VAL A 24 6.26 3.37 3.24
C VAL A 24 6.36 4.73 3.92
N GLU A 25 6.56 5.78 3.13
CA GLU A 25 6.57 7.17 3.62
C GLU A 25 5.15 7.70 3.74
N LYS A 26 4.28 7.38 2.76
CA LYS A 26 2.91 7.89 2.73
C LYS A 26 1.94 6.96 2.00
N VAL A 27 0.72 6.90 2.52
CA VAL A 27 -0.43 6.29 1.84
C VAL A 27 -1.40 7.38 1.42
N LEU A 28 -1.69 7.47 0.12
CA LEU A 28 -2.61 8.44 -0.47
C LEU A 28 -3.83 7.69 -1.02
N ILE A 29 -4.94 7.73 -0.28
CA ILE A 29 -6.21 7.18 -0.73
C ILE A 29 -6.90 8.21 -1.63
N HIS A 30 -7.58 7.76 -2.68
CA HIS A 30 -8.35 8.67 -3.54
C HIS A 30 -9.33 9.51 -2.69
N PRO A 31 -9.40 10.84 -2.87
CA PRO A 31 -10.18 11.72 -1.99
C PRO A 31 -11.69 11.44 -2.00
N ASN A 32 -12.19 10.81 -3.07
CA ASN A 32 -13.61 10.44 -3.21
C ASN A 32 -13.89 8.97 -2.88
N TYR A 33 -12.94 8.23 -2.30
CA TYR A 33 -13.19 6.83 -1.96
C TYR A 33 -14.38 6.69 -0.99
N VAL A 34 -15.33 5.83 -1.32
CA VAL A 34 -16.51 5.55 -0.47
C VAL A 34 -16.59 4.07 -0.12
N GLU A 35 -16.33 3.73 1.15
CA GLU A 35 -16.23 2.35 1.64
C GLU A 35 -17.48 1.49 1.40
N MET A 36 -18.68 2.07 1.46
CA MET A 36 -19.92 1.31 1.25
C MET A 36 -20.19 0.97 -0.22
N GLN A 37 -19.69 1.78 -1.16
CA GLN A 37 -19.95 1.64 -2.59
C GLN A 37 -18.73 1.11 -3.35
N TRP A 38 -17.56 1.15 -2.73
CA TRP A 38 -16.27 0.80 -3.33
C TRP A 38 -15.98 1.69 -4.55
N ASP A 39 -16.61 2.88 -4.57
CA ASP A 39 -16.37 3.88 -5.60
C ASP A 39 -15.02 4.54 -5.34
N TYR A 40 -14.28 4.83 -6.41
CA TYR A 40 -12.90 5.30 -6.38
C TYR A 40 -11.95 4.45 -5.52
N ASP A 41 -12.07 3.12 -5.55
CA ASP A 41 -11.19 2.18 -4.83
C ASP A 41 -9.79 2.11 -5.45
N VAL A 42 -9.00 3.15 -5.21
CA VAL A 42 -7.62 3.29 -5.66
C VAL A 42 -6.80 4.11 -4.67
N GLY A 43 -5.51 3.79 -4.55
CA GLY A 43 -4.56 4.56 -3.75
C GLY A 43 -3.15 4.48 -4.32
N VAL A 44 -2.30 5.40 -3.87
CA VAL A 44 -0.88 5.48 -4.22
C VAL A 44 -0.04 5.39 -2.95
N ILE A 45 1.03 4.62 -3.03
CA ILE A 45 2.04 4.48 -1.97
C ILE A 45 3.29 5.23 -2.43
N LYS A 46 3.86 6.03 -1.52
CA LYS A 46 5.16 6.68 -1.70
C LYS A 46 6.18 6.03 -0.77
#